data_AF-A0A371MPD4-F1
#
_entry.id   AF-A0A371MPD4-F1
#
_cell.length_a   1.000
_cell.length_b   1.000
_cell.length_c   1.000
_cell.angle_alpha   90.00
_cell.angle_beta   90.00
_cell.angle_gamma   90.00
#
_symmetry.space_group_name_H-M   'P 1'
#
loop_
_entity.id
_entity.type
_entity.pdbx_description
1 polymer ?
#
loop_
_entity_poly.entity_id
_entity_poly.type
_entity_poly.pdbx_seq_one_letter_code
_entity_poly.pdbx_strand_id
1 'polypeptide(L)'
;MPISNTVSGNTGTQSVVNETATADVGTAVDLDGYEVVVDSETVYYDNGTGWNTATAGTDYSFDDTSASVTALSGGSIDDGAALRVSYDYQATSGSTTTITGLIPLFVALLILGVLAAKTMDGL
;
A
#
# COMPACT_ATOMS: atom_id res chain seq x y z
N MET A 1 32.17 -23.59 -12.92
CA MET A 1 31.75 -22.19 -13.13
C MET A 1 30.47 -21.98 -12.35
N PRO A 2 30.39 -21.02 -11.41
CA PRO A 2 29.14 -20.77 -10.72
C PRO A 2 28.10 -20.25 -11.73
N ILE A 3 26.93 -20.87 -11.76
CA ILE A 3 25.76 -20.34 -12.45
C ILE A 3 25.26 -19.15 -11.63
N SER A 4 25.57 -17.94 -12.10
CA SER A 4 24.92 -16.72 -11.63
C SER A 4 23.47 -16.77 -12.11
N ASN A 5 22.55 -17.23 -11.25
CA ASN A 5 21.13 -16.97 -11.45
C ASN A 5 20.92 -15.47 -11.24
N THR A 6 21.16 -14.68 -12.30
CA THR A 6 20.61 -13.34 -12.37
C THR A 6 19.11 -13.52 -12.45
N VAL A 7 18.44 -13.41 -11.30
CA VAL A 7 17.01 -13.16 -11.28
C VAL A 7 16.88 -11.80 -11.93
N SER A 8 16.44 -11.73 -13.19
CA SER A 8 15.89 -10.50 -13.74
C SER A 8 14.65 -10.21 -12.90
N GLY A 9 14.84 -9.50 -11.78
CA GLY A 9 13.75 -8.92 -11.03
C GLY A 9 12.98 -8.08 -12.02
N ASN A 10 11.72 -8.46 -12.27
CA ASN A 10 10.83 -7.66 -13.09
C ASN A 10 10.47 -6.43 -12.26
N THR A 11 11.35 -5.42 -12.28
CA THR A 11 11.14 -4.08 -11.71
C THR A 11 10.21 -3.28 -12.61
N GLY A 12 9.09 -3.88 -13.00
CA GLY A 12 8.12 -3.29 -13.88
C GLY A 12 7.19 -2.34 -13.12
N THR A 13 6.78 -1.29 -13.79
CA THR A 13 5.65 -0.46 -13.35
C THR A 13 4.39 -1.32 -13.29
N GLN A 14 3.68 -1.29 -12.18
CA GLN A 14 2.40 -1.97 -12.00
C GLN A 14 1.30 -0.94 -11.85
N SER A 15 0.20 -1.15 -12.58
CA SER A 15 -0.96 -0.26 -12.52
C SER A 15 -2.01 -0.80 -11.56
N VAL A 16 -2.43 0.05 -10.61
CA VAL A 16 -3.64 -0.12 -9.81
C VAL A 16 -4.76 0.64 -10.49
N VAL A 17 -5.92 0.01 -10.62
CA VAL A 17 -7.07 0.58 -11.34
C VAL A 17 -8.30 0.55 -10.44
N ASN A 18 -8.92 1.72 -10.24
CA ASN A 18 -10.14 1.91 -9.47
C ASN A 18 -10.08 1.35 -8.04
N GLU A 19 -8.96 1.54 -7.34
CA GLU A 19 -8.92 1.29 -5.91
C GLU A 19 -9.91 2.21 -5.19
N THR A 20 -10.73 1.64 -4.31
CA THR A 20 -11.82 2.37 -3.67
C THR A 20 -11.44 2.84 -2.28
N ALA A 21 -11.63 4.12 -2.03
CA ALA A 21 -11.49 4.74 -0.73
C ALA A 21 -12.74 5.57 -0.40
N THR A 22 -12.90 5.97 0.86
CA THR A 22 -13.95 6.93 1.26
C THR A 22 -13.27 8.23 1.63
N ALA A 23 -13.69 9.33 1.03
CA ALA A 23 -13.14 10.64 1.32
C ALA A 23 -13.45 11.05 2.77
N ASP A 24 -12.43 11.56 3.45
CA ASP A 24 -12.54 12.30 4.71
C ASP A 24 -11.91 13.67 4.47
N VAL A 25 -12.74 14.72 4.42
CA VAL A 25 -12.30 16.04 3.94
C VAL A 25 -11.26 16.64 4.89
N GLY A 26 -10.09 16.96 4.34
CA GLY A 26 -8.94 17.48 5.09
C GLY A 26 -8.12 16.40 5.81
N THR A 27 -8.50 15.13 5.68
CA THR A 27 -7.79 13.99 6.26
C THR A 27 -7.18 13.13 5.15
N ALA A 28 -5.95 12.67 5.36
CA ALA A 28 -5.31 11.73 4.44
C ALA A 28 -5.94 10.35 4.58
N VAL A 29 -6.29 9.75 3.45
CA VAL A 29 -6.80 8.38 3.34
C VAL A 29 -5.77 7.55 2.59
N ASP A 30 -5.30 6.49 3.25
CA ASP A 30 -4.26 5.62 2.71
C ASP A 30 -4.82 4.66 1.64
N LEU A 31 -4.02 4.43 0.61
CA LEU A 31 -4.23 3.41 -0.41
C LEU A 31 -3.26 2.23 -0.19
N ASP A 32 -3.56 1.10 -0.81
CA ASP A 32 -2.80 -0.14 -0.66
C ASP A 32 -1.42 -0.12 -1.35
N GLY A 33 -1.16 0.90 -2.17
CA GLY A 33 0.10 1.09 -2.90
C GLY A 33 1.22 1.70 -2.05
N TYR A 34 2.46 1.47 -2.43
CA TYR A 34 3.61 2.19 -1.88
C TYR A 34 4.54 2.55 -3.03
N GLU A 35 5.24 3.69 -2.94
CA GLU A 35 6.19 4.13 -3.97
C GLU A 35 5.49 4.37 -5.33
N VAL A 36 4.47 5.23 -5.31
CA VAL A 36 3.69 5.61 -6.49
C VAL A 36 4.57 6.43 -7.44
N VAL A 37 4.40 6.20 -8.74
CA VAL A 37 5.03 7.02 -9.77
C VAL A 37 4.41 8.41 -9.71
N VAL A 38 5.24 9.42 -9.47
CA VAL A 38 4.83 10.83 -9.38
C VAL A 38 3.95 11.22 -10.57
N ASP A 39 2.84 11.89 -10.28
CA ASP A 39 1.84 12.41 -11.23
C ASP A 39 1.18 11.30 -12.10
N SER A 40 1.21 10.03 -11.68
CA SER A 40 0.54 8.92 -12.39
C SER A 40 -0.90 8.71 -11.94
N GLU A 41 -1.30 9.35 -10.86
CA GLU A 41 -2.60 9.13 -10.24
C GLU A 41 -3.74 9.75 -11.05
N THR A 42 -4.88 9.09 -11.00
CA THR A 42 -6.15 9.60 -11.49
C THR A 42 -7.21 9.28 -10.45
N VAL A 43 -7.75 10.34 -9.84
CA VAL A 43 -8.79 10.23 -8.81
C VAL A 43 -10.15 10.54 -9.45
N TYR A 44 -11.11 9.66 -9.21
CA TYR A 44 -12.52 9.89 -9.47
C TYR A 44 -13.29 9.93 -8.15
N TYR A 45 -14.35 10.72 -8.09
CA TYR A 45 -15.27 10.78 -6.95
C TYR A 45 -16.71 10.59 -7.41
N ASP A 46 -17.54 9.98 -6.56
CA ASP A 46 -18.98 9.89 -6.77
C ASP A 46 -19.68 11.12 -6.17
N ASN A 47 -20.39 11.87 -7.01
CA ASN A 47 -21.19 13.02 -6.60
C ASN A 47 -22.68 12.68 -6.39
N GLY A 48 -23.03 11.40 -6.35
CA GLY A 48 -24.39 10.88 -6.23
C GLY A 48 -25.15 10.79 -7.56
N THR A 49 -24.60 11.34 -8.65
CA THR A 49 -25.15 11.20 -10.02
C THR A 49 -24.26 10.39 -10.94
N GLY A 50 -23.01 10.16 -10.55
CA GLY A 50 -22.02 9.40 -11.30
C GLY A 50 -20.59 9.73 -10.87
N TRP A 51 -19.65 9.05 -11.53
CA TRP A 51 -18.21 9.23 -11.30
C TRP A 51 -17.70 10.44 -12.08
N ASN A 52 -17.04 11.36 -11.38
CA ASN A 52 -16.42 12.55 -11.94
C ASN A 52 -14.92 12.52 -11.70
N THR A 53 -14.14 13.01 -12.66
CA THR A 53 -12.69 13.14 -12.50
C THR A 53 -12.38 14.32 -11.58
N ALA A 54 -11.56 14.09 -10.55
CA ALA A 54 -11.05 15.13 -9.68
C ALA A 54 -9.79 15.78 -10.26
N THR A 55 -9.54 17.03 -9.91
CA THR A 55 -8.36 17.80 -10.35
C THR A 55 -7.35 17.92 -9.21
N ALA A 56 -6.13 17.43 -9.41
CA ALA A 56 -5.06 17.56 -8.41
C ALA A 56 -4.77 19.03 -8.08
N GLY A 57 -4.53 19.33 -6.80
CA GLY A 57 -4.30 20.68 -6.27
C GLY A 57 -5.54 21.57 -6.19
N THR A 58 -6.67 21.16 -6.77
CA THR A 58 -7.96 21.87 -6.66
C THR A 58 -8.93 21.09 -5.79
N ASP A 59 -9.12 19.80 -6.13
CA ASP A 59 -10.09 18.92 -5.48
C ASP A 59 -9.44 18.00 -4.44
N TYR A 60 -8.20 17.58 -4.68
CA TYR A 60 -7.43 16.70 -3.80
C TYR A 60 -5.93 17.04 -3.83
N SER A 61 -5.20 16.55 -2.84
CA SER A 61 -3.75 16.38 -2.90
C SER A 61 -3.39 14.91 -2.74
N PHE A 62 -2.29 14.48 -3.37
CA PHE A 62 -1.79 13.11 -3.31
C PHE A 62 -0.37 13.10 -2.75
N ASP A 63 -0.06 12.13 -1.88
CA ASP A 63 1.29 11.84 -1.41
C ASP A 63 1.79 10.55 -2.07
N ASP A 64 2.70 10.70 -3.03
CA ASP A 64 3.26 9.57 -3.79
C ASP A 64 4.11 8.62 -2.92
N THR A 65 4.59 9.09 -1.77
CA THR A 65 5.47 8.33 -0.88
C THR A 65 4.67 7.36 -0.02
N SER A 66 3.58 7.85 0.57
CA SER A 66 2.68 7.04 1.41
C SER A 66 1.49 6.46 0.64
N ALA A 67 1.32 6.83 -0.63
CA ALA A 67 0.13 6.56 -1.44
C ALA A 67 -1.16 6.99 -0.73
N SER A 68 -1.19 8.23 -0.28
CA SER A 68 -2.36 8.75 0.45
C SER A 68 -3.03 9.86 -0.35
N VAL A 69 -4.36 9.84 -0.40
CA VAL A 69 -5.17 10.89 -1.02
C VAL A 69 -5.84 11.73 0.06
N THR A 70 -5.80 13.06 -0.07
CA THR A 70 -6.50 13.99 0.82
C THR A 70 -7.47 14.83 0.02
N ALA A 71 -8.77 14.74 0.32
CA ALA A 71 -9.76 15.62 -0.27
C ALA A 71 -9.63 17.03 0.30
N LEU A 72 -9.57 18.05 -0.56
CA LEU A 72 -9.40 19.44 -0.16
C LEU A 72 -10.75 20.06 0.20
N SER A 73 -10.81 20.79 1.32
CA SER A 73 -12.06 21.39 1.82
C SER A 73 -12.69 22.47 0.93
N GLY A 74 -11.96 22.94 -0.09
CA GLY A 74 -12.46 23.87 -1.11
C GLY A 74 -12.73 23.21 -2.47
N GLY A 75 -12.55 21.90 -2.55
CA GLY A 75 -12.71 21.09 -3.74
C GLY A 75 -14.15 20.64 -4.00
N SER A 76 -14.30 19.84 -5.05
CA SER A 76 -15.58 19.25 -5.47
C SER A 76 -15.90 17.91 -4.79
N ILE A 77 -14.98 17.38 -3.98
CA ILE A 77 -15.12 16.10 -3.29
C ILE A 77 -15.78 16.35 -1.92
N ASP A 78 -16.97 15.81 -1.73
CA ASP A 78 -17.68 15.87 -0.46
C ASP A 78 -17.14 14.85 0.56
N ASP A 79 -17.36 15.14 1.84
CA ASP A 79 -17.06 14.22 2.93
C ASP A 79 -17.93 12.96 2.84
N GLY A 80 -17.32 11.78 3.01
CA GLY A 80 -17.98 10.49 2.84
C GLY A 80 -18.21 10.09 1.37
N ALA A 81 -17.76 10.87 0.39
CA ALA A 81 -17.85 10.50 -1.01
C ALA A 81 -16.99 9.26 -1.31
N ALA A 82 -17.50 8.37 -2.16
CA ALA A 82 -16.72 7.24 -2.64
C ALA A 82 -15.68 7.72 -3.65
N LEU A 83 -14.43 7.31 -3.47
CA LEU A 83 -13.32 7.58 -4.37
C LEU A 83 -12.96 6.33 -5.17
N ARG A 84 -12.47 6.54 -6.39
CA ARG A 84 -11.76 5.55 -7.19
C ARG A 84 -10.44 6.15 -7.62
N VAL A 85 -9.35 5.59 -7.13
CA VAL A 85 -8.01 6.03 -7.48
C VAL A 85 -7.35 4.98 -8.34
N SER A 86 -6.81 5.41 -9.47
CA SER A 86 -5.93 4.59 -10.31
C SER A 86 -4.56 5.24 -10.28
N TYR A 87 -3.50 4.46 -10.16
CA TYR A 87 -2.12 4.96 -10.09
C TYR A 87 -1.16 3.87 -10.51
N ASP A 88 0.03 4.26 -10.94
CA ASP A 88 1.11 3.35 -11.23
C ASP A 88 2.08 3.34 -10.05
N TYR A 89 2.50 2.16 -9.58
CA TYR A 89 3.57 2.05 -8.61
C TYR A 89 4.76 1.29 -9.18
N GLN A 90 5.95 1.65 -8.75
CA GLN A 90 7.14 0.89 -9.11
C GLN A 90 7.21 -0.32 -8.19
N ALA A 91 7.01 -1.51 -8.76
CA ALA A 91 7.35 -2.74 -8.06
C ALA A 91 8.88 -2.80 -7.94
N THR A 92 9.44 -2.17 -6.91
CA THR A 92 10.80 -2.48 -6.52
C THR A 92 10.80 -3.97 -6.21
N SER A 93 11.69 -4.72 -6.85
CA SER A 93 12.05 -6.06 -6.39
C SER A 93 12.77 -5.90 -5.06
N GLY A 94 12.06 -5.40 -4.05
CA GLY A 94 12.53 -5.32 -2.70
C GLY A 94 12.82 -6.74 -2.30
N SER A 95 14.12 -7.05 -2.14
CA SER A 95 14.55 -8.11 -1.24
C SER A 95 13.62 -8.03 -0.05
N THR A 96 12.81 -9.07 0.17
CA THR A 96 11.98 -9.22 1.36
C THR A 96 12.78 -8.68 2.53
N THR A 97 12.45 -7.48 3.00
CA THR A 97 12.96 -6.98 4.25
C THR A 97 12.29 -7.89 5.26
N THR A 98 12.94 -9.02 5.51
CA THR A 98 12.63 -9.85 6.65
C THR A 98 12.70 -8.87 7.79
N ILE A 99 11.54 -8.51 8.34
CA ILE A 99 11.44 -7.60 9.47
C ILE A 99 12.42 -8.15 10.49
N THR A 100 13.55 -7.47 10.69
CA THR A 100 14.66 -7.94 11.55
C THR A 100 14.22 -8.12 13.01
N GLY A 101 12.98 -7.72 13.35
CA GLY A 101 12.30 -8.02 14.60
C GLY A 101 11.54 -9.36 14.68
N LEU A 102 11.29 -10.08 13.57
CA LEU A 102 10.58 -11.36 13.60
C LEU A 102 11.51 -12.59 13.67
N ILE A 103 12.76 -12.48 13.21
CA ILE A 103 13.76 -13.55 13.37
C ILE A 103 13.94 -13.94 14.85
N PRO A 104 14.15 -12.99 15.81
CA PRO A 104 14.25 -13.37 17.22
C PRO A 104 12.94 -13.99 17.76
N LEU A 105 11.76 -13.61 17.22
CA LEU A 105 10.49 -14.21 17.64
C LEU A 105 10.38 -15.67 17.21
N PHE A 106 10.74 -16.03 15.97
CA PHE A 106 10.74 -17.43 15.52
C PHE A 106 11.77 -18.29 16.25
N VAL A 107 12.96 -17.73 16.56
CA VAL A 107 13.96 -18.42 17.40
C VAL A 107 13.45 -18.61 18.82
N ALA A 108 12.81 -17.59 19.42
CA ALA A 108 12.21 -17.69 20.74
C ALA A 108 11.05 -18.71 20.79
N LEU A 109 10.20 -18.74 19.75
CA LEU A 109 9.10 -19.72 19.65
C LEU A 109 9.62 -21.14 19.46
N LEU A 110 10.70 -21.35 18.68
CA LEU A 110 11.34 -22.66 18.53
C LEU A 110 11.92 -23.15 19.87
N ILE A 111 12.57 -22.27 20.64
CA ILE A 111 13.09 -22.62 21.97
C ILE A 111 11.95 -22.99 22.92
N LEU A 112 10.87 -22.20 22.95
CA LEU A 112 9.68 -22.48 23.76
C LEU A 112 8.98 -23.77 23.34
N GLY A 113 8.87 -24.05 22.04
CA GLY A 113 8.27 -25.28 21.52
C GLY A 113 9.07 -26.53 21.89
N VAL A 114 10.40 -26.47 21.84
CA VAL A 114 11.28 -27.58 22.27
C VAL A 114 11.23 -27.78 23.78
N LEU A 115 11.14 -26.70 24.58
CA LEU A 115 10.94 -26.79 26.03
C LEU A 115 9.57 -27.41 26.37
N ALA A 116 8.51 -27.00 25.69
CA ALA A 116 7.16 -27.54 25.89
C ALA A 116 7.08 -29.03 25.48
N ALA A 117 7.68 -29.41 24.35
CA ALA A 117 7.75 -30.81 23.92
C ALA A 117 8.52 -31.69 24.92
N LYS A 118 9.63 -31.19 25.49
CA LYS A 118 10.39 -31.91 26.52
C LYS A 118 9.60 -32.11 27.83
N THR A 119 8.67 -31.21 28.16
CA THR A 119 7.80 -31.38 29.34
C THR A 119 6.62 -32.32 29.11
N MET A 120 6.30 -32.67 27.86
CA MET A 120 5.22 -33.59 27.53
C MET A 120 5.67 -35.06 27.44
N ASP A 121 6.97 -35.33 27.27
CA ASP A 121 7.56 -36.68 27.43
C ASP A 121 7.93 -37.01 28.89
N GLY A 122 7.59 -36.13 29.83
CA GLY A 122 7.94 -36.23 31.26
C GLY A 122 6.77 -36.41 32.22
N LEU A 123 5.61 -36.90 31.74
CA LEU A 123 4.44 -37.27 32.53
C LEU A 123 3.93 -38.65 32.14
#